data_AF-M2Y9M0-F1
#
_entry.id   AF-M2Y9M0-F1
#
_cell.length_a   1.000
_cell.length_b   1.000
_cell.length_c   1.000
_cell.angle_alpha   90.00
_cell.angle_beta   90.00
_cell.angle_gamma   90.00
#
_symmetry.space_group_name_H-M   'P 1'
#
loop_
_entity.id
_entity.type
_entity.pdbx_description
1 polymer ?
#
loop_
_entity_poly.entity_id
_entity_poly.type
_entity_poly.pdbx_seq_one_letter_code
_entity_poly.pdbx_strand_id
1 'polypeptide(L)'
;MACSHCHVESSPSRKETMSSQVAERIIQLISRTPTVKLVDITGGAPELHNMFRPLVLALSAMGKKIQDRCNLTVLLEPGQEDLIEFLATHQVDIVASLPCYEEANVRKQRGTGTFEKSIQALQLLNRWGYGQQENGKRKLYLVYNPVEPQLPGKQSTLEQQYKQQLAEKFGIQFDKLYCLTNMPIKRYRHDLIRQGKLDSYTSLLQQSFQAEHVQNVMCLDQIHIGYDGALYDCDFHYAVGLREKYQRNIWQVDNFDSLCNDHIQTAVHCFGCTAGFGSSCQGSLVSE
;
A
#
# COMPACT_ATOMS: atom_id res chain seq x y z
N MET A 1 12.99 -3.45 8.86
CA MET A 1 11.85 -4.13 9.53
C MET A 1 11.35 -5.29 8.67
N ALA A 2 10.82 -6.36 9.27
CA ALA A 2 10.15 -7.46 8.55
C ALA A 2 8.78 -7.75 9.19
N CYS A 3 7.70 -7.25 8.59
CA CYS A 3 6.32 -7.44 9.08
C CYS A 3 5.82 -8.87 8.86
N SER A 4 5.07 -9.43 9.82
CA SER A 4 4.47 -10.77 9.74
C SER A 4 3.39 -10.89 8.67
N HIS A 5 2.68 -9.79 8.35
CA HIS A 5 1.61 -9.75 7.35
C HIS A 5 2.07 -9.22 5.98
N CYS A 6 3.39 -9.11 5.76
CA CYS A 6 3.91 -8.56 4.51
C CYS A 6 3.61 -9.49 3.34
N HIS A 7 2.71 -9.09 2.44
CA HIS A 7 2.34 -9.86 1.25
C HIS A 7 3.46 -9.90 0.21
N VAL A 8 4.35 -8.91 0.15
CA VAL A 8 5.53 -8.90 -0.74
C VAL A 8 6.82 -9.45 -0.10
N GLU A 9 6.75 -9.95 1.13
CA GLU A 9 7.89 -10.48 1.90
C GLU A 9 9.12 -9.55 1.96
N SER A 10 8.89 -8.24 1.98
CA SER A 10 9.94 -7.23 2.10
C SER A 10 10.79 -7.46 3.35
N SER A 11 12.11 -7.41 3.17
CA SER A 11 13.12 -7.62 4.20
C SER A 11 14.43 -6.96 3.77
N PRO A 12 15.25 -6.42 4.69
CA PRO A 12 16.61 -5.98 4.37
C PRO A 12 17.51 -7.06 3.76
N SER A 13 17.16 -8.34 3.90
CA SER A 13 17.90 -9.47 3.35
C SER A 13 17.63 -9.72 1.86
N ARG A 14 16.60 -9.10 1.28
CA ARG A 14 16.30 -9.21 -0.16
C ARG A 14 17.27 -8.36 -0.97
N LYS A 15 17.60 -8.84 -2.17
CA LYS A 15 18.60 -8.21 -3.06
C LYS A 15 17.99 -7.67 -4.35
N GLU A 16 16.74 -8.04 -4.62
CA GLU A 16 16.00 -7.61 -5.78
C GLU A 16 15.77 -6.10 -5.70
N THR A 17 16.19 -5.38 -6.74
CA THR A 17 16.16 -3.92 -6.80
C THR A 17 15.82 -3.48 -8.20
N MET A 18 15.09 -2.37 -8.32
CA MET A 18 14.76 -1.78 -9.60
C MET A 18 16.01 -1.13 -10.21
N SER A 19 16.27 -1.35 -11.50
CA SER A 19 17.37 -0.67 -12.17
C SER A 19 16.98 0.76 -12.58
N SER A 20 17.97 1.63 -12.82
CA SER A 20 17.69 2.98 -13.33
C SER A 20 16.99 2.94 -14.69
N GLN A 21 17.34 1.99 -15.56
CA GLN A 21 16.71 1.82 -16.87
C GLN A 21 15.22 1.48 -16.74
N VAL A 22 14.85 0.62 -15.77
CA VAL A 22 13.44 0.31 -15.51
C VAL A 22 12.70 1.57 -15.05
N ALA A 23 13.27 2.33 -14.09
CA ALA A 23 12.66 3.57 -13.61
C ALA A 23 12.52 4.64 -14.71
N GLU A 24 13.54 4.84 -15.53
CA GLU A 24 13.53 5.76 -16.69
C GLU A 24 12.46 5.34 -17.70
N ARG A 25 12.34 4.04 -17.97
CA ARG A 25 11.30 3.53 -18.87
C ARG A 25 9.90 3.76 -18.30
N ILE A 26 9.70 3.57 -17.00
CA ILE A 26 8.41 3.87 -16.34
C ILE A 26 8.09 5.37 -16.50
N ILE A 27 9.05 6.26 -16.23
CA ILE A 27 8.89 7.72 -16.41
C ILE A 27 8.48 8.04 -17.85
N GLN A 28 9.15 7.43 -18.84
CA GLN A 28 8.84 7.60 -20.25
C GLN A 28 7.40 7.13 -20.58
N LEU A 29 7.00 5.95 -20.11
CA LEU A 29 5.65 5.43 -20.34
C LEU A 29 4.57 6.31 -19.71
N ILE A 30 4.79 6.81 -18.50
CA ILE A 30 3.87 7.73 -17.82
C ILE A 30 3.75 9.05 -18.59
N SER A 31 4.85 9.59 -19.11
CA SER A 31 4.82 10.81 -19.95
C SER A 31 3.99 10.64 -21.22
N ARG A 32 3.92 9.40 -21.75
CA ARG A 32 3.15 9.02 -22.94
C ARG A 32 1.72 8.58 -22.63
N THR A 33 1.34 8.58 -21.36
CA THR A 33 0.03 8.11 -20.91
C THR A 33 -0.68 9.18 -20.07
N PRO A 34 -1.33 10.18 -20.72
CA PRO A 34 -2.00 11.26 -20.01
C PRO A 34 -3.11 10.78 -19.05
N THR A 35 -3.75 9.66 -19.34
CA THR A 35 -4.84 9.05 -18.57
C THR A 35 -4.40 8.56 -17.18
N VAL A 36 -3.11 8.28 -16.97
CA VAL A 36 -2.56 7.94 -15.64
C VAL A 36 -2.66 9.15 -14.74
N LYS A 37 -3.49 9.09 -13.70
CA LYS A 37 -3.72 10.21 -12.77
C LYS A 37 -2.89 10.08 -11.49
N LEU A 38 -2.67 8.85 -11.03
CA LEU A 38 -2.01 8.52 -9.78
C LEU A 38 -0.88 7.52 -10.04
N VAL A 39 0.26 7.75 -9.39
CA VAL A 39 1.36 6.78 -9.32
C VAL A 39 1.55 6.41 -7.85
N ASP A 40 1.25 5.14 -7.53
CA ASP A 40 1.35 4.57 -6.18
C ASP A 40 2.69 3.84 -6.03
N ILE A 41 3.62 4.45 -5.30
CA ILE A 41 4.97 3.92 -5.10
C ILE A 41 4.94 3.03 -3.85
N THR A 42 5.23 1.74 -4.04
CA THR A 42 5.19 0.71 -3.00
C THR A 42 6.50 -0.10 -2.97
N GLY A 43 6.65 -0.97 -1.97
CA GLY A 43 7.82 -1.84 -1.83
C GLY A 43 8.07 -2.28 -0.39
N GLY A 44 9.34 -2.31 0.02
CA GLY A 44 9.71 -2.48 1.43
C GLY A 44 9.75 -1.15 2.16
N ALA A 45 10.75 -0.35 1.82
CA ALA A 45 10.78 1.08 2.05
C ALA A 45 11.24 1.70 0.73
N PRO A 46 10.32 2.05 -0.19
CA PRO A 46 10.70 2.60 -1.49
C PRO A 46 11.62 3.82 -1.34
N GLU A 47 11.49 4.57 -0.26
CA GLU A 47 12.23 5.80 0.04
C GLU A 47 13.74 5.57 0.21
N LEU A 48 14.16 4.34 0.53
CA LEU A 48 15.58 3.97 0.61
C LEU A 48 16.20 3.66 -0.76
N HIS A 49 15.39 3.57 -1.82
CA HIS A 49 15.86 3.25 -3.16
C HIS A 49 16.44 4.49 -3.85
N ASN A 50 17.59 4.35 -4.53
CA ASN A 50 18.27 5.46 -5.20
C ASN A 50 17.42 6.18 -6.26
N MET A 51 16.52 5.44 -6.94
CA MET A 51 15.58 6.00 -7.92
C MET A 51 14.31 6.61 -7.32
N PHE A 52 14.07 6.54 -6.01
CA PHE A 52 12.85 7.09 -5.40
C PHE A 52 12.71 8.59 -5.64
N ARG A 53 13.73 9.36 -5.24
CA ARG A 53 13.71 10.82 -5.39
C ARG A 53 13.69 11.25 -6.86
N PRO A 54 14.53 10.69 -7.76
CA PRO A 54 14.40 10.94 -9.21
C PRO A 54 13.01 10.67 -9.78
N LEU A 55 12.36 9.57 -9.35
CA LEU A 55 11.02 9.23 -9.78
C LEU A 55 10.00 10.27 -9.31
N VAL A 56 10.01 10.62 -8.01
CA VAL A 56 9.13 11.65 -7.45
C VAL A 56 9.30 12.99 -8.17
N LEU A 57 10.54 13.41 -8.43
CA LEU A 57 10.84 14.66 -9.15
C LEU A 57 10.25 14.65 -10.57
N ALA A 58 10.46 13.57 -11.32
CA ALA A 58 9.95 13.44 -12.68
C ALA A 58 8.42 13.46 -12.71
N LEU A 59 7.77 12.72 -11.80
CA LEU A 59 6.30 12.66 -11.70
C LEU A 59 5.70 14.00 -11.27
N SER A 60 6.35 14.69 -10.33
CA SER A 60 5.95 16.01 -9.86
C SER A 60 6.04 17.05 -10.98
N ALA A 61 7.11 17.03 -11.78
CA ALA A 61 7.27 17.88 -12.96
C ALA A 61 6.21 17.62 -14.04
N MET A 62 5.70 16.39 -14.13
CA MET A 62 4.58 16.02 -15.02
C MET A 62 3.20 16.37 -14.45
N GLY A 63 3.12 16.92 -13.23
CA GLY A 63 1.85 17.21 -12.55
C GLY A 63 1.04 15.96 -12.18
N LYS A 64 1.68 14.79 -12.07
CA LYS A 64 1.00 13.55 -11.67
C LYS A 64 0.77 13.54 -10.17
N LYS A 65 -0.34 12.96 -9.72
CA LYS A 65 -0.53 12.69 -8.29
C LYS A 65 0.37 11.54 -7.89
N ILE A 66 1.07 11.68 -6.77
CA ILE A 66 2.02 10.70 -6.25
C ILE A 66 1.54 10.25 -4.87
N GLN A 67 1.60 8.95 -4.65
CA GLN A 67 1.36 8.34 -3.35
C GLN A 67 2.54 7.47 -2.97
N ASP A 68 2.94 7.52 -1.70
CA ASP A 68 4.03 6.74 -1.12
C ASP A 68 3.50 5.82 -0.02
N ARG A 69 3.71 4.50 -0.18
CA ARG A 69 3.34 3.49 0.81
C ARG A 69 4.46 3.33 1.83
N CYS A 70 4.37 4.16 2.86
CA CYS A 70 5.40 4.31 3.87
C CYS A 70 5.20 3.37 5.07
N ASN A 71 6.31 2.86 5.62
CA ASN A 71 6.29 2.07 6.86
C ASN A 71 6.43 2.92 8.14
N LEU A 72 6.45 4.25 8.01
CA LEU A 72 6.72 5.28 9.03
C LEU A 72 8.14 5.27 9.60
N THR A 73 8.68 4.11 9.96
CA THR A 73 9.99 4.03 10.61
C THR A 73 11.15 4.50 9.74
N VAL A 74 11.02 4.36 8.40
CA VAL A 74 12.00 4.84 7.42
C VAL A 74 12.24 6.35 7.51
N LEU A 75 11.24 7.12 7.92
CA LEU A 75 11.33 8.58 8.06
C LEU A 75 12.29 9.01 9.18
N LEU A 76 12.74 8.07 10.01
CA LEU A 76 13.65 8.29 11.14
C LEU A 76 14.97 7.53 10.99
N GLU A 77 15.19 6.86 9.85
CA GLU A 77 16.45 6.15 9.62
C GLU A 77 17.57 7.14 9.26
N PRO A 78 18.83 6.85 9.64
CA PRO A 78 19.96 7.71 9.29
C PRO A 78 20.06 7.95 7.78
N GLY A 79 20.26 9.20 7.37
CA GLY A 79 20.30 9.60 5.96
C GLY A 79 18.93 9.89 5.34
N GLN A 80 17.84 9.87 6.13
CA GLN A 80 16.49 10.26 5.71
C GLN A 80 15.97 11.51 6.46
N GLU A 81 16.86 12.31 7.03
CA GLU A 81 16.51 13.48 7.86
C GLU A 81 15.68 14.53 7.10
N ASP A 82 15.92 14.66 5.79
CA ASP A 82 15.22 15.59 4.88
C ASP A 82 14.01 14.95 4.16
N LEU A 83 13.75 13.65 4.37
CA LEU A 83 12.77 12.91 3.57
C LEU A 83 11.34 13.47 3.73
N ILE A 84 10.94 13.82 4.95
CA ILE A 84 9.60 14.39 5.19
C ILE A 84 9.44 15.73 4.48
N GLU A 85 10.47 16.59 4.54
CA GLU A 85 10.48 17.87 3.83
C GLU A 85 10.39 17.67 2.32
N PHE A 86 11.15 16.71 1.78
CA PHE A 86 11.12 16.34 0.38
C PHE A 86 9.72 15.89 -0.07
N LEU A 87 9.11 14.94 0.64
CA LEU A 87 7.75 14.45 0.36
C LEU A 87 6.72 15.59 0.42
N ALA A 88 6.82 16.44 1.44
CA ALA A 88 5.93 17.58 1.63
C ALA A 88 6.06 18.60 0.48
N THR A 89 7.29 18.92 0.08
CA THR A 89 7.60 19.86 -1.00
C THR A 89 7.02 19.39 -2.34
N HIS A 90 7.09 18.10 -2.62
CA HIS A 90 6.54 17.48 -3.83
C HIS A 90 5.07 17.06 -3.71
N GLN A 91 4.40 17.40 -2.61
CA GLN A 91 2.97 17.13 -2.35
C GLN A 91 2.61 15.64 -2.47
N VAL A 92 3.53 14.77 -2.08
CA VAL A 92 3.34 13.32 -2.08
C VAL A 92 2.34 12.95 -0.98
N ASP A 93 1.30 12.20 -1.33
CA ASP A 93 0.39 11.62 -0.36
C ASP A 93 1.06 10.43 0.33
N ILE A 94 0.86 10.26 1.62
CA ILE A 94 1.45 9.18 2.40
C ILE A 94 0.35 8.20 2.80
N VAL A 95 0.51 6.92 2.43
CA VAL A 95 -0.29 5.81 2.94
C VAL A 95 0.56 5.02 3.93
N ALA A 96 0.43 5.37 5.19
CA ALA A 96 1.23 4.83 6.27
C ALA A 96 0.54 3.65 6.93
N SER A 97 1.24 2.51 7.01
CA SER A 97 0.67 1.35 7.68
C SER A 97 0.86 1.41 9.20
N LEU A 98 -0.25 1.50 9.95
CA LEU A 98 -0.32 1.51 11.41
C LEU A 98 -1.41 0.52 11.85
N PRO A 99 -1.06 -0.75 12.14
CA PRO A 99 -2.06 -1.79 12.34
C PRO A 99 -2.90 -1.63 13.62
N CYS A 100 -2.45 -0.80 14.57
CA CYS A 100 -3.19 -0.44 15.75
C CYS A 100 -2.66 0.86 16.36
N TYR A 101 -3.51 1.62 17.06
CA TYR A 101 -3.10 2.71 17.93
C TYR A 101 -2.61 2.22 19.31
N GLU A 102 -2.70 0.91 19.59
CA GLU A 102 -2.19 0.29 20.80
C GLU A 102 -0.82 -0.34 20.58
N GLU A 103 0.14 0.00 21.45
CA GLU A 103 1.52 -0.48 21.38
C GLU A 103 1.60 -2.02 21.33
N ALA A 104 0.83 -2.72 22.15
CA ALA A 104 0.85 -4.18 22.24
C ALA A 104 0.54 -4.85 20.88
N ASN A 105 -0.39 -4.30 20.11
CA ASN A 105 -0.78 -4.83 18.81
C ASN A 105 0.27 -4.50 17.73
N VAL A 106 0.82 -3.29 17.75
CA VAL A 106 1.91 -2.92 16.83
C VAL A 106 3.15 -3.75 17.10
N ARG A 107 3.49 -3.98 18.37
CA ARG A 107 4.61 -4.82 18.78
C ARG A 107 4.47 -6.26 18.31
N LYS A 108 3.26 -6.84 18.39
CA LYS A 108 2.98 -8.19 17.88
C LYS A 108 3.23 -8.32 16.37
N GLN A 109 2.87 -7.31 15.57
CA GLN A 109 2.95 -7.39 14.11
C GLN A 109 4.28 -6.89 13.53
N ARG A 110 4.93 -5.93 14.18
CA ARG A 110 6.10 -5.21 13.64
C ARG A 110 7.36 -5.28 14.49
N GLY A 111 7.25 -5.78 15.73
CA GLY A 111 8.35 -5.90 16.68
C GLY A 111 8.49 -4.71 17.63
N THR A 112 9.31 -4.91 18.66
CA THR A 112 9.56 -3.94 19.76
C THR A 112 10.17 -2.63 19.25
N GLY A 113 9.77 -1.48 19.82
CA GLY A 113 10.30 -0.16 19.48
C GLY A 113 9.72 0.46 18.21
N THR A 114 8.88 -0.27 17.48
CA THR A 114 8.25 0.21 16.24
C THR A 114 7.17 1.26 16.53
N PHE A 115 6.41 1.05 17.60
CA PHE A 115 5.26 1.90 17.91
C PHE A 115 5.71 3.33 18.19
N GLU A 116 6.72 3.51 19.05
CA GLU A 116 7.28 4.80 19.44
C GLU A 116 7.80 5.55 18.21
N LYS A 117 8.56 4.85 17.35
CA LYS A 117 9.05 5.40 16.08
C LYS A 117 7.89 5.80 15.16
N SER A 118 6.84 4.99 15.05
CA SER A 118 5.66 5.31 14.24
C SER A 118 4.93 6.55 14.76
N ILE A 119 4.72 6.67 16.07
CA ILE A 119 4.10 7.85 16.69
C ILE A 119 4.96 9.10 16.45
N GLN A 120 6.27 9.01 16.68
CA GLN A 120 7.20 10.13 16.44
C GLN A 120 7.18 10.58 14.97
N ALA A 121 7.19 9.63 14.02
CA ALA A 121 7.12 9.92 12.60
C ALA A 121 5.80 10.61 12.22
N LEU A 122 4.66 10.14 12.75
CA LEU A 122 3.35 10.78 12.52
C LEU A 122 3.27 12.21 13.07
N GLN A 123 3.83 12.46 14.25
CA GLN A 123 3.92 13.81 14.81
C GLN A 123 4.78 14.74 13.94
N LEU A 124 5.89 14.23 13.38
CA LEU A 124 6.70 14.98 12.41
C LEU A 124 5.91 15.29 11.14
N LEU A 125 5.19 14.31 10.59
CA LEU A 125 4.32 14.52 9.43
C LEU A 125 3.27 15.61 9.70
N ASN A 126 2.61 15.59 10.87
CA ASN A 126 1.66 16.65 11.23
C ASN A 126 2.32 18.03 11.36
N ARG A 127 3.54 18.12 11.89
CA ARG A 127 4.30 19.39 11.89
C ARG A 127 4.60 19.90 10.47
N TRP A 128 4.75 18.99 9.52
CA TRP A 128 4.85 19.29 8.09
C TRP A 128 3.47 19.39 7.40
N GLY A 129 2.39 19.56 8.14
CA GLY A 129 1.06 19.87 7.61
C GLY A 129 0.29 18.69 7.02
N TYR A 130 0.78 17.46 7.15
CA TYR A 130 0.01 16.26 6.81
C TYR A 130 -1.16 16.08 7.80
N GLY A 131 -2.31 15.58 7.33
CA GLY A 131 -3.49 15.35 8.18
C GLY A 131 -4.23 16.62 8.62
N GLN A 132 -3.80 17.80 8.16
CA GLN A 132 -4.44 19.08 8.46
C GLN A 132 -5.28 19.52 7.25
N GLN A 133 -6.60 19.66 7.44
CA GLN A 133 -7.55 19.94 6.35
C GLN A 133 -7.27 21.28 5.64
N GLU A 134 -6.73 22.27 6.36
CA GLU A 134 -6.45 23.61 5.84
C GLU A 134 -5.38 23.62 4.73
N ASN A 135 -4.51 22.60 4.68
CA ASN A 135 -3.38 22.59 3.77
C ASN A 135 -3.61 21.83 2.46
N GLY A 136 -4.71 21.05 2.33
CA GLY A 136 -5.35 20.51 1.12
C GLY A 136 -4.53 19.78 0.03
N LYS A 137 -3.22 19.97 -0.03
CA LYS A 137 -2.34 19.65 -1.17
C LYS A 137 -1.75 18.25 -1.07
N ARG A 138 -1.56 17.75 0.16
CA ARG A 138 -1.01 16.43 0.49
C ARG A 138 -1.84 15.76 1.58
N LYS A 139 -1.94 14.44 1.50
CA LYS A 139 -2.81 13.62 2.34
C LYS A 139 -2.01 12.63 3.17
N LEU A 140 -2.48 12.39 4.38
CA LEU A 140 -1.99 11.33 5.25
C LEU A 140 -3.10 10.32 5.50
N TYR A 141 -2.92 9.14 4.94
CA TYR A 141 -3.80 8.01 5.13
C TYR A 141 -3.12 6.99 6.03
N LEU A 142 -3.90 6.39 6.93
CA LEU A 142 -3.44 5.28 7.75
C LEU A 142 -4.04 3.98 7.25
N VAL A 143 -3.31 2.88 7.38
CA VAL A 143 -3.79 1.54 7.02
C VAL A 143 -3.95 0.68 8.27
N TYR A 144 -5.16 0.18 8.47
CA TYR A 144 -5.50 -0.84 9.44
C TYR A 144 -5.66 -2.20 8.77
N ASN A 145 -5.15 -3.25 9.40
CA ASN A 145 -5.47 -4.62 9.05
C ASN A 145 -5.57 -5.47 10.32
N PRO A 146 -6.52 -6.42 10.42
CA PRO A 146 -6.70 -7.24 11.61
C PRO A 146 -5.44 -8.06 11.96
N VAL A 147 -5.20 -8.28 13.26
CA VAL A 147 -4.15 -9.19 13.73
C VAL A 147 -4.59 -10.65 13.58
N GLU A 148 -5.80 -10.95 14.03
CA GLU A 148 -6.40 -12.29 13.95
C GLU A 148 -6.96 -12.57 12.53
N PRO A 149 -7.16 -13.85 12.15
CA PRO A 149 -7.71 -14.24 10.86
C PRO A 149 -9.21 -14.02 10.80
N GLN A 150 -9.57 -12.73 10.72
CA GLN A 150 -10.94 -12.24 10.58
C GLN A 150 -10.98 -11.12 9.53
N LEU A 151 -12.19 -10.76 9.10
CA LEU A 151 -12.42 -9.61 8.25
C LEU A 151 -12.35 -8.31 9.09
N PRO A 152 -11.90 -7.18 8.50
CA PRO A 152 -12.00 -5.90 9.19
C PRO A 152 -13.46 -5.51 9.41
N GLY A 153 -13.70 -4.74 10.48
CA GLY A 153 -15.01 -4.10 10.70
C GLY A 153 -15.26 -2.95 9.73
N LYS A 154 -16.38 -2.25 9.92
CA LYS A 154 -16.77 -1.08 9.13
C LYS A 154 -15.69 0.01 9.19
N GLN A 155 -15.29 0.55 8.05
CA GLN A 155 -14.14 1.44 7.96
C GLN A 155 -14.43 2.78 8.65
N SER A 156 -15.62 3.37 8.47
CA SER A 156 -15.98 4.62 9.12
C SER A 156 -15.99 4.54 10.65
N THR A 157 -16.45 3.43 11.22
CA THR A 157 -16.40 3.19 12.67
C THR A 157 -14.96 3.12 13.17
N LEU A 158 -14.10 2.35 12.49
CA LEU A 158 -12.69 2.22 12.85
C LEU A 158 -11.94 3.54 12.65
N GLU A 159 -12.24 4.29 11.59
CA GLU A 159 -11.65 5.60 11.32
C GLU A 159 -11.93 6.58 12.45
N GLN A 160 -13.18 6.68 12.90
CA GLN A 160 -13.56 7.56 14.00
C GLN A 160 -12.81 7.19 15.29
N GLN A 161 -12.72 5.90 15.60
CA GLN A 161 -11.98 5.41 16.76
C GLN A 161 -10.49 5.75 16.67
N TYR A 162 -9.87 5.54 15.50
CA TYR A 162 -8.46 5.88 15.28
C TYR A 162 -8.22 7.38 15.41
N LYS A 163 -9.07 8.22 14.80
CA LYS A 163 -8.97 9.68 14.88
C LYS A 163 -9.05 10.14 16.33
N GLN A 164 -10.01 9.63 17.09
CA GLN A 164 -10.15 9.96 18.50
C GLN A 164 -8.92 9.53 19.31
N GLN A 165 -8.53 8.26 19.24
CA GLN A 165 -7.46 7.71 20.06
C GLN A 165 -6.10 8.34 19.76
N LEU A 166 -5.78 8.56 18.48
CA LEU A 166 -4.51 9.17 18.09
C LEU A 166 -4.45 10.66 18.44
N ALA A 167 -5.56 11.38 18.32
CA ALA A 167 -5.63 12.78 18.74
C ALA A 167 -5.50 12.92 20.26
N GLU A 168 -6.29 12.18 21.04
CA GLU A 168 -6.31 12.27 22.51
C GLU A 168 -4.98 11.85 23.15
N LYS A 169 -4.37 10.76 22.68
CA LYS A 169 -3.16 10.20 23.30
C LYS A 169 -1.86 10.83 22.80
N PHE A 170 -1.83 11.26 21.54
CA PHE A 170 -0.57 11.61 20.86
C PHE A 170 -0.62 12.94 20.09
N GLY A 171 -1.78 13.61 20.04
CA GLY A 171 -1.97 14.83 19.26
C GLY A 171 -1.85 14.63 17.75
N ILE A 172 -2.12 13.41 17.25
CA ILE A 172 -1.96 13.06 15.84
C ILE A 172 -3.27 13.20 15.07
N GLN A 173 -3.20 13.77 13.87
CA GLN A 173 -4.31 13.87 12.91
C GLN A 173 -3.96 13.18 11.59
N PHE A 174 -4.97 12.70 10.87
CA PHE A 174 -4.83 12.08 9.55
C PHE A 174 -6.13 12.24 8.75
N ASP A 175 -6.05 12.13 7.42
CA ASP A 175 -7.18 12.38 6.52
C ASP A 175 -8.18 11.21 6.50
N LYS A 176 -7.70 9.99 6.25
CA LYS A 176 -8.56 8.79 6.08
C LYS A 176 -7.89 7.51 6.60
N LEU A 177 -8.69 6.57 7.10
CA LEU A 177 -8.27 5.22 7.45
C LEU A 177 -8.68 4.26 6.34
N TYR A 178 -7.73 3.44 5.88
CA TYR A 178 -7.99 2.33 4.96
C TYR A 178 -7.98 1.02 5.74
N CYS A 179 -9.11 0.33 5.74
CA CYS A 179 -9.24 -0.99 6.35
C CYS A 179 -8.98 -2.07 5.31
N LEU A 180 -7.98 -2.92 5.56
CA LEU A 180 -7.59 -3.98 4.65
C LEU A 180 -7.87 -5.37 5.22
N THR A 181 -8.34 -6.25 4.34
CA THR A 181 -8.38 -7.68 4.54
C THR A 181 -7.00 -8.27 4.26
N ASN A 182 -6.49 -9.09 5.18
CA ASN A 182 -5.22 -9.77 4.97
C ASN A 182 -5.34 -10.82 3.86
N MET A 183 -4.55 -10.68 2.80
CA MET A 183 -4.52 -11.71 1.76
C MET A 183 -3.82 -12.97 2.27
N PRO A 184 -4.39 -14.19 2.08
CA PRO A 184 -3.81 -15.45 2.53
C PRO A 184 -2.65 -15.89 1.63
N ILE A 185 -1.66 -15.02 1.47
CA ILE A 185 -0.47 -15.20 0.63
C ILE A 185 0.80 -14.96 1.46
N LYS A 186 1.91 -15.51 0.98
CA LYS A 186 3.25 -15.31 1.56
C LYS A 186 3.32 -15.50 3.09
N ARG A 187 3.90 -14.55 3.84
CA ARG A 187 4.12 -14.70 5.29
C ARG A 187 2.83 -14.95 6.06
N TYR A 188 1.74 -14.27 5.70
CA TYR A 188 0.45 -14.49 6.37
C TYR A 188 -0.09 -15.89 6.09
N ARG A 189 0.03 -16.39 4.85
CA ARG A 189 -0.31 -17.79 4.53
C ARG A 189 0.49 -18.80 5.37
N HIS A 190 1.80 -18.59 5.51
CA HIS A 190 2.65 -19.47 6.31
C HIS A 190 2.25 -19.47 7.78
N ASP A 191 1.85 -18.31 8.32
CA ASP A 191 1.34 -18.19 9.68
C ASP A 191 -0.01 -18.91 9.86
N LEU A 192 -0.96 -18.72 8.92
CA LEU A 192 -2.23 -19.44 8.91
C LEU A 192 -2.05 -20.96 8.86
N ILE A 193 -1.09 -21.47 8.08
CA ILE A 193 -0.75 -22.89 8.02
C ILE A 193 -0.23 -23.38 9.37
N ARG A 194 0.71 -22.64 9.97
CA ARG A 194 1.30 -22.98 11.27
C ARG A 194 0.24 -23.05 12.36
N GLN A 195 -0.76 -22.18 12.30
CA GLN A 195 -1.87 -22.14 13.25
C GLN A 195 -3.00 -23.14 12.92
N GLY A 196 -2.95 -23.84 11.79
CA GLY A 196 -4.03 -24.72 11.34
C GLY A 196 -5.32 -23.97 10.96
N LYS A 197 -5.21 -22.69 10.57
CA LYS A 197 -6.34 -21.79 10.28
C LYS A 197 -6.48 -21.43 8.79
N LEU A 198 -5.64 -21.95 7.90
CA LEU A 198 -5.68 -21.57 6.48
C LEU A 198 -7.01 -21.92 5.81
N ASP A 199 -7.52 -23.14 6.04
CA ASP A 199 -8.75 -23.60 5.38
C ASP A 199 -9.96 -22.83 5.89
N SER A 200 -10.09 -22.66 7.21
CA SER A 200 -11.19 -21.89 7.80
C SER A 200 -11.16 -20.42 7.38
N TYR A 201 -9.98 -19.80 7.31
CA TYR A 201 -9.84 -18.43 6.82
C TYR A 201 -10.19 -18.32 5.33
N THR A 202 -9.75 -19.28 4.51
CA THR A 202 -10.10 -19.30 3.08
C THR A 202 -11.61 -19.47 2.89
N SER A 203 -12.26 -20.35 3.66
CA SER A 203 -13.72 -20.49 3.67
C SER A 203 -14.42 -19.21 4.11
N LEU A 204 -13.92 -18.51 5.13
CA LEU A 204 -14.46 -17.21 5.55
C LEU A 204 -14.46 -16.19 4.40
N LEU A 205 -13.35 -16.08 3.66
CA LEU A 205 -13.25 -15.16 2.52
C LEU A 205 -14.26 -15.53 1.42
N GLN A 206 -14.40 -16.81 1.10
CA GLN A 206 -15.33 -17.29 0.08
C GLN A 206 -16.80 -17.09 0.49
N GLN A 207 -17.14 -17.41 1.73
CA GLN A 207 -18.50 -17.29 2.26
C GLN A 207 -18.93 -15.82 2.43
N SER A 208 -17.97 -14.93 2.61
CA SER A 208 -18.22 -13.49 2.76
C SER A 208 -18.12 -12.73 1.42
N PHE A 209 -18.00 -13.44 0.29
CA PHE A 209 -17.90 -12.84 -1.03
C PHE A 209 -19.13 -12.00 -1.37
N GLN A 210 -18.92 -10.75 -1.76
CA GLN A 210 -19.96 -9.88 -2.27
C GLN A 210 -19.70 -9.58 -3.75
N ALA A 211 -20.62 -9.99 -4.63
CA ALA A 211 -20.46 -9.82 -6.08
C ALA A 211 -20.41 -8.35 -6.51
N GLU A 212 -21.12 -7.47 -5.81
CA GLU A 212 -21.12 -6.02 -6.06
C GLU A 212 -19.73 -5.38 -5.91
N HIS A 213 -18.86 -5.93 -5.05
CA HIS A 213 -17.50 -5.41 -4.86
C HIS A 213 -16.61 -5.60 -6.08
N VAL A 214 -16.93 -6.55 -6.97
CA VAL A 214 -16.14 -6.80 -8.18
C VAL A 214 -16.06 -5.54 -9.06
N GLN A 215 -17.09 -4.70 -9.06
CA GLN A 215 -17.10 -3.47 -9.86
C GLN A 215 -16.16 -2.38 -9.32
N ASN A 216 -15.70 -2.53 -8.07
CA ASN A 216 -14.92 -1.53 -7.36
C ASN A 216 -13.50 -2.02 -7.03
N VAL A 217 -13.10 -3.22 -7.46
CA VAL A 217 -11.75 -3.73 -7.16
C VAL A 217 -10.68 -2.92 -7.90
N MET A 218 -9.57 -2.67 -7.21
CA MET A 218 -8.44 -1.91 -7.73
C MET A 218 -7.87 -2.42 -9.06
N CYS A 219 -7.99 -3.72 -9.34
CA CYS A 219 -7.48 -4.33 -10.58
C CYS A 219 -8.16 -3.81 -11.85
N LEU A 220 -9.33 -3.16 -11.75
CA LEU A 220 -10.02 -2.58 -12.91
C LEU A 220 -9.39 -1.28 -13.41
N ASP A 221 -8.75 -0.52 -12.52
CA ASP A 221 -8.28 0.85 -12.80
C ASP A 221 -6.77 1.04 -12.58
N GLN A 222 -6.03 -0.03 -12.30
CA GLN A 222 -4.60 0.03 -12.05
C GLN A 222 -3.86 -1.16 -12.68
N ILE A 223 -2.55 -1.00 -12.77
CA ILE A 223 -1.59 -2.06 -13.07
C ILE A 223 -0.46 -2.00 -12.05
N HIS A 224 0.17 -3.13 -11.77
CA HIS A 224 1.38 -3.18 -10.96
C HIS A 224 2.60 -3.47 -11.83
N ILE A 225 3.69 -2.75 -11.56
CA ILE A 225 4.98 -2.89 -12.26
C ILE A 225 6.00 -3.44 -11.27
N GLY A 226 6.52 -4.63 -11.54
CA GLY A 226 7.57 -5.26 -10.75
C GLY A 226 8.91 -4.52 -10.88
N TYR A 227 9.85 -4.82 -9.97
CA TYR A 227 11.19 -4.21 -9.98
C TYR A 227 11.98 -4.50 -11.28
N ASP A 228 11.63 -5.57 -11.99
CA ASP A 228 12.20 -6.00 -13.27
C ASP A 228 11.41 -5.47 -14.49
N GLY A 229 10.40 -4.63 -14.26
CA GLY A 229 9.51 -4.09 -15.29
C GLY A 229 8.40 -5.06 -15.74
N ALA A 230 8.25 -6.22 -15.10
CA ALA A 230 7.14 -7.12 -15.40
C ALA A 230 5.79 -6.49 -15.00
N LEU A 231 4.78 -6.69 -15.85
CA LEU A 231 3.43 -6.16 -15.64
C LEU A 231 2.52 -7.21 -14.98
N TYR A 232 1.70 -6.76 -14.02
CA TYR A 232 0.73 -7.56 -13.28
C TYR A 232 -0.59 -6.79 -13.14
N ASP A 233 -1.71 -7.49 -13.06
CA ASP A 233 -3.02 -6.83 -12.84
C ASP A 233 -3.10 -6.12 -11.48
N CYS A 234 -2.34 -6.61 -10.48
CA CYS A 234 -2.32 -6.01 -9.15
C CYS A 234 -1.09 -6.40 -8.32
N ASP A 235 -0.90 -5.71 -7.19
CA ASP A 235 0.19 -5.96 -6.24
C ASP A 235 0.13 -7.36 -5.62
N PHE A 236 -1.08 -7.92 -5.42
CA PHE A 236 -1.22 -9.30 -4.93
C PHE A 236 -0.85 -10.35 -5.98
N HIS A 237 -1.13 -10.09 -7.26
CA HIS A 237 -0.66 -10.94 -8.36
C HIS A 237 0.86 -10.91 -8.47
N TYR A 238 1.46 -9.72 -8.37
CA TYR A 238 2.92 -9.58 -8.28
C TYR A 238 3.49 -10.41 -7.13
N ALA A 239 2.91 -10.28 -5.93
CA ALA A 239 3.34 -11.00 -4.75
C ALA A 239 3.35 -12.53 -4.93
N VAL A 240 2.39 -13.10 -5.66
CA VAL A 240 2.34 -14.55 -5.94
C VAL A 240 2.93 -14.96 -7.29
N GLY A 241 3.42 -14.01 -8.08
CA GLY A 241 3.96 -14.27 -9.42
C GLY A 241 2.91 -14.65 -10.48
N LEU A 242 1.64 -14.30 -10.27
CA LEU A 242 0.56 -14.59 -11.23
C LEU A 242 0.63 -13.62 -12.41
N ARG A 243 1.20 -14.09 -13.53
CA ARG A 243 1.48 -13.28 -14.74
C ARG A 243 1.17 -13.99 -16.06
N GLU A 244 0.49 -15.12 -16.00
CA GLU A 244 0.47 -16.15 -17.05
C GLU A 244 -0.09 -15.66 -18.39
N LYS A 245 -0.98 -14.66 -18.38
CA LYS A 245 -1.60 -14.17 -19.63
C LYS A 245 -0.74 -13.15 -20.38
N TYR A 246 0.03 -12.32 -19.70
CA TYR A 246 0.68 -11.20 -20.37
C TYR A 246 2.10 -11.52 -20.78
N GLN A 247 2.93 -12.14 -19.93
CA GLN A 247 4.41 -12.07 -20.10
C GLN A 247 4.89 -10.67 -20.55
N ARG A 248 4.07 -9.62 -20.35
CA ARG A 248 4.31 -8.29 -20.89
C ARG A 248 5.21 -7.60 -19.90
N ASN A 249 6.16 -6.90 -20.45
CA ASN A 249 7.08 -6.06 -19.71
C ASN A 249 6.90 -4.63 -20.23
N ILE A 250 7.26 -3.65 -19.41
CA ILE A 250 7.30 -2.23 -19.80
C ILE A 250 8.09 -1.96 -21.10
N TRP A 251 8.99 -2.86 -21.49
CA TRP A 251 9.72 -2.78 -22.77
C TRP A 251 8.87 -3.12 -24.01
N GLN A 252 7.72 -3.76 -23.84
CA GLN A 252 6.87 -4.27 -24.92
C GLN A 252 5.59 -3.45 -25.15
N VAL A 253 5.40 -2.38 -24.39
CA VAL A 253 4.25 -1.47 -24.50
C VAL A 253 4.73 -0.06 -24.83
N ASP A 254 3.97 0.70 -25.60
CA ASP A 254 4.32 2.08 -25.96
C ASP A 254 3.77 3.12 -24.98
N ASN A 255 2.66 2.80 -24.32
CA ASN A 255 1.95 3.54 -23.28
C ASN A 255 1.13 2.54 -22.45
N PHE A 256 0.54 2.98 -21.32
CA PHE A 256 -0.29 2.08 -20.51
C PHE A 256 -1.75 1.97 -20.97
N ASP A 257 -2.23 2.87 -21.84
CA ASP A 257 -3.59 2.77 -22.39
C ASP A 257 -3.77 1.51 -23.25
N SER A 258 -2.68 0.95 -23.81
CA SER A 258 -2.72 -0.33 -24.53
C SER A 258 -3.03 -1.54 -23.64
N LEU A 259 -3.05 -1.36 -22.31
CA LEU A 259 -3.42 -2.39 -21.34
C LEU A 259 -4.89 -2.29 -20.91
N CYS A 260 -5.64 -1.28 -21.37
CA CYS A 260 -7.05 -1.15 -21.07
C CYS A 260 -7.88 -2.25 -21.77
N ASN A 261 -8.98 -2.68 -21.14
CA ASN A 261 -9.89 -3.75 -21.61
C ASN A 261 -9.27 -5.15 -21.70
N ASP A 262 -8.07 -5.33 -21.17
CA ASP A 262 -7.46 -6.63 -21.02
C ASP A 262 -8.18 -7.46 -19.94
N HIS A 263 -8.14 -8.78 -20.08
CA HIS A 263 -8.75 -9.69 -19.10
C HIS A 263 -7.88 -9.73 -17.84
N ILE A 264 -8.49 -9.50 -16.68
CA ILE A 264 -7.85 -9.58 -15.37
C ILE A 264 -7.89 -11.03 -14.90
N GLN A 265 -6.73 -11.57 -14.52
CA GLN A 265 -6.70 -12.93 -13.95
C GLN A 265 -7.40 -12.96 -12.59
N THR A 266 -7.92 -14.12 -12.20
CA THR A 266 -8.45 -14.30 -10.84
C THR A 266 -7.84 -15.53 -10.20
N ALA A 267 -7.73 -15.50 -8.88
CA ALA A 267 -7.18 -16.57 -8.07
C ALA A 267 -7.87 -16.59 -6.70
N VAL A 268 -7.59 -17.61 -5.89
CA VAL A 268 -8.23 -17.80 -4.58
C VAL A 268 -8.05 -16.58 -3.65
N HIS A 269 -6.90 -15.91 -3.71
CA HIS A 269 -6.67 -14.72 -2.87
C HIS A 269 -7.54 -13.51 -3.29
N CYS A 270 -8.10 -13.49 -4.50
CA CYS A 270 -9.00 -12.41 -4.94
C CYS A 270 -10.28 -12.33 -4.10
N PHE A 271 -10.69 -13.43 -3.45
CA PHE A 271 -11.78 -13.38 -2.46
C PHE A 271 -11.48 -12.44 -1.30
N GLY A 272 -10.20 -12.23 -0.93
CA GLY A 272 -9.84 -11.26 0.10
C GLY A 272 -10.21 -9.82 -0.28
N CYS A 273 -10.19 -9.47 -1.57
CA CYS A 273 -10.54 -8.13 -2.03
C CYS A 273 -12.05 -7.88 -2.02
N THR A 274 -12.85 -8.93 -2.15
CA THR A 274 -14.31 -8.86 -2.35
C THR A 274 -15.09 -9.34 -1.13
N ALA A 275 -14.43 -9.91 -0.13
CA ALA A 275 -15.05 -10.37 1.11
C ALA A 275 -15.47 -9.23 2.05
N GLY A 276 -16.62 -9.39 2.74
CA GLY A 276 -17.03 -8.52 3.84
C GLY A 276 -17.47 -7.13 3.39
N PHE A 277 -16.68 -6.10 3.71
CA PHE A 277 -16.83 -4.72 3.21
C PHE A 277 -15.96 -4.44 1.96
N GLY A 278 -15.32 -5.48 1.42
CA GLY A 278 -14.31 -5.36 0.38
C GLY A 278 -13.04 -4.67 0.90
N SER A 279 -11.92 -4.92 0.21
CA SER A 279 -10.65 -4.33 0.58
C SER A 279 -9.73 -4.28 -0.63
N SER A 280 -9.53 -3.09 -1.16
CA SER A 280 -8.45 -2.81 -2.11
C SER A 280 -7.35 -2.00 -1.43
N CYS A 281 -6.27 -1.68 -2.15
CA CYS A 281 -5.17 -0.85 -1.67
C CYS A 281 -5.57 0.56 -1.17
N GLN A 282 -6.84 0.95 -1.34
CA GLN A 282 -7.47 2.21 -0.88
C GLN A 282 -8.60 1.98 0.15
N GLY A 283 -8.64 0.82 0.81
CA GLY A 283 -9.61 0.50 1.87
C GLY A 283 -10.89 -0.17 1.35
N SER A 284 -11.99 0.06 2.07
CA SER A 284 -13.31 -0.54 1.79
C SER A 284 -13.83 -0.22 0.39
N LEU A 285 -14.54 -1.18 -0.21
CA LEU A 285 -15.17 -1.07 -1.53
C LEU A 285 -16.65 -0.69 -1.48
N VAL A 286 -17.18 -0.51 -0.27
CA VAL A 286 -18.54 -0.05 -0.03
C VAL A 286 -18.51 1.48 0.04
N SER A 287 -19.49 2.13 -0.60
CA SER A 287 -19.69 3.57 -0.42
C SER A 287 -20.16 3.81 1.01
N GLU A 288 -19.34 4.51 1.81
CA GLU A 288 -19.61 4.85 3.21
C GLU A 288 -19.88 6.33 3.42
#